data_AF-A0A832CFR9-F1
#
_entry.id   AF-A0A832CFR9-F1
#
_cell.length_a   1.000
_cell.length_b   1.000
_cell.length_c   1.000
_cell.angle_alpha   90.00
_cell.angle_beta   90.00
_cell.angle_gamma   90.00
#
_symmetry.space_group_name_H-M   'P 1'
#
loop_
_entity.id
_entity.type
_entity.pdbx_description
1 polymer ?
#
loop_
_entity_poly.entity_id
_entity_poly.type
_entity_poly.pdbx_seq_one_letter_code
_entity_poly.pdbx_strand_id
1 'polypeptide(L)' 'MAKGSLVARRIDIYDNVKPPLCTSCGKPLNPSSKAVSFYCPNCGVFLIWRCEKCRTQGSTYKCPNCGFEGP' A
#
# COMPACT_ATOMS: atom_id res chain seq x y z
N MET A 1 -21.96 -25.23 2.05
CA MET A 1 -20.48 -25.12 2.17
C MET A 1 -19.90 -25.01 0.75
N ALA A 2 -18.81 -24.27 0.59
CA ALA A 2 -18.01 -24.06 -0.63
C ALA A 2 -18.64 -23.26 -1.80
N LYS A 3 -18.34 -21.96 -1.86
CA LYS A 3 -18.15 -21.24 -3.14
C LYS A 3 -16.92 -20.33 -3.04
N GLY A 4 -15.76 -20.96 -2.81
CA GLY A 4 -14.47 -20.33 -3.07
C GLY A 4 -14.24 -20.32 -4.57
N SER A 5 -14.64 -19.23 -5.24
CA SER A 5 -14.32 -19.01 -6.64
C SER A 5 -12.87 -18.50 -6.72
N LEU A 6 -11.92 -19.44 -6.85
CA LEU A 6 -10.56 -19.12 -7.27
C LEU A 6 -10.60 -18.83 -8.77
N VAL A 7 -11.09 -17.65 -9.16
CA VAL A 7 -10.92 -17.16 -10.53
C VAL A 7 -9.43 -16.84 -10.69
N ALA A 8 -8.68 -17.77 -11.30
CA ALA A 8 -7.39 -17.45 -11.87
C ALA A 8 -7.62 -16.34 -12.90
N ARG A 9 -7.33 -15.09 -12.53
CA ARG A 9 -7.50 -13.94 -13.42
C ARG A 9 -6.49 -14.11 -14.57
N ARG A 10 -7.02 -14.34 -15.77
CA ARG A 10 -6.24 -14.28 -17.01
C ARG A 10 -5.74 -12.85 -17.13
N ILE A 11 -4.41 -12.66 -17.15
CA ILE A 11 -3.81 -11.34 -17.31
C ILE A 11 -4.03 -10.96 -18.78
N ASP A 12 -5.02 -10.11 -19.03
CA ASP A 12 -5.30 -9.58 -20.36
C ASP A 12 -4.28 -8.49 -20.71
N ILE A 13 -4.00 -8.29 -22.00
CA ILE A 13 -3.06 -7.29 -22.54
C ILE A 13 -3.40 -5.82 -22.16
N TYR A 14 -4.55 -5.58 -21.53
CA TYR A 14 -5.03 -4.28 -21.05
C TYR A 14 -4.98 -4.12 -19.53
N ASP A 15 -4.44 -5.08 -18.79
CA ASP A 15 -4.27 -4.95 -17.33
C ASP A 15 -3.17 -3.92 -17.04
N ASN A 16 -3.60 -2.71 -16.71
CA ASN A 16 -2.70 -1.63 -16.36
C ASN A 16 -2.19 -1.87 -14.93
N VAL A 17 -1.00 -2.46 -14.80
CA VAL A 17 -0.32 -2.65 -13.52
C VAL A 17 0.02 -1.29 -12.92
N LYS A 18 -0.88 -0.77 -12.08
CA LYS A 18 -0.68 0.50 -11.39
C LYS A 18 0.27 0.29 -10.21
N PRO A 19 1.36 1.08 -10.10
CA PRO A 19 2.23 0.99 -8.94
C PRO A 19 1.48 1.40 -7.67
N PRO A 20 1.80 0.80 -6.51
CA PRO A 20 1.23 1.23 -5.25
C PRO A 20 1.61 2.69 -4.95
N LEU A 21 0.72 3.41 -4.26
CA LEU A 21 0.92 4.80 -3.88
C LEU A 21 1.40 4.91 -2.44
N CYS A 22 2.30 5.85 -2.16
CA CYS A 22 2.71 6.16 -0.80
C CYS A 22 1.55 6.79 -0.01
N THR A 23 1.26 6.28 1.18
CA THR A 23 0.19 6.78 2.05
C THR A 23 0.45 8.18 2.60
N SER A 24 1.72 8.61 2.71
CA SER A 24 2.08 9.96 3.18
C SER A 24 2.03 11.02 2.10
N CYS A 25 2.57 10.75 0.91
CA CYS A 25 2.73 11.77 -0.15
C CYS A 25 1.87 11.53 -1.40
N GLY A 26 1.16 10.41 -1.49
CA GLY A 26 0.31 10.06 -2.63
C GLY A 26 1.06 9.75 -3.93
N LYS A 27 2.40 9.79 -3.94
CA LYS A 27 3.21 9.53 -5.13
C LYS A 27 3.30 8.03 -5.42
N PRO A 28 3.32 7.64 -6.71
CA PRO A 28 3.55 6.25 -7.10
C PRO A 28 4.95 5.81 -6.66
N LEU A 29 5.03 4.60 -6.13
CA LEU A 29 6.30 4.00 -5.72
C LEU A 29 7.05 3.52 -6.96
N ASN A 30 8.31 3.94 -7.09
CA ASN A 30 9.17 3.45 -8.15
C ASN A 30 9.60 2.01 -7.82
N PRO A 31 9.62 1.08 -8.79
CA PRO A 31 10.07 -0.30 -8.56
C PRO A 31 11.50 -0.41 -8.00
N SER A 32 12.36 0.55 -8.36
CA SER A 32 13.74 0.64 -7.90
C SER A 32 13.90 1.35 -6.54
N SER A 33 12.85 2.01 -6.03
CA SER A 33 12.92 2.71 -4.75
C SER A 33 12.78 1.75 -3.57
N LYS A 34 13.47 2.02 -2.46
CA LYS A 34 13.37 1.23 -1.21
C LYS A 34 12.08 1.55 -0.45
N ALA A 35 10.94 1.31 -1.09
CA ALA A 35 9.64 1.42 -0.47
C ALA A 35 9.42 0.25 0.50
N VAL A 36 8.62 0.48 1.54
CA VAL A 36 8.18 -0.59 2.43
C VAL A 36 6.67 -0.63 2.53
N SER A 37 6.18 -1.82 2.82
CA SER A 37 4.78 -2.09 3.14
C SER A 37 4.68 -2.80 4.48
N PHE A 38 3.73 -2.37 5.29
CA PHE A 38 3.41 -2.99 6.57
C PHE A 38 1.94 -2.75 6.90
N TYR A 39 1.34 -3.66 7.67
CA TYR A 39 -0.02 -3.46 8.17
C TYR A 39 -0.03 -2.40 9.27
N CYS A 40 -1.09 -1.61 9.32
CA CYS A 40 -1.28 -0.61 10.37
C CYS A 40 -1.07 -1.24 11.76
N PRO A 41 -0.18 -0.70 12.63
CA PRO A 41 0.11 -1.28 13.94
C PRO A 41 -1.08 -1.19 14.91
N ASN A 42 -2.03 -0.29 14.65
CA ASN A 42 -3.20 -0.10 15.51
C ASN A 42 -4.36 -1.04 15.13
N CYS A 43 -4.72 -1.12 13.84
CA CYS A 43 -5.87 -1.93 13.41
C CYS A 43 -5.51 -3.25 12.72
N GLY A 44 -4.30 -3.41 12.19
CA GLY A 44 -3.88 -4.62 11.46
C GLY A 44 -4.57 -4.87 10.11
N VAL A 45 -5.58 -4.07 9.74
CA VAL A 45 -6.40 -4.32 8.54
C VAL A 45 -5.84 -3.61 7.30
N PHE A 46 -5.45 -2.34 7.42
CA PHE A 46 -5.02 -1.56 6.26
C PHE A 46 -3.52 -1.71 5.98
N LEU A 47 -3.17 -2.01 4.72
CA LEU A 47 -1.78 -2.08 4.26
C LEU A 47 -1.26 -0.69 3.92
N ILE A 48 -0.22 -0.27 4.62
CA ILE A 48 0.38 1.06 4.50
C ILE A 48 1.64 0.96 3.66
N TRP A 49 1.75 1.84 2.67
CA TRP A 49 2.90 1.94 1.78
C TRP A 49 3.66 3.23 2.05
N ARG A 50 4.97 3.12 2.26
CA ARG A 50 5.83 4.26 2.60
C ARG A 50 7.03 4.30 1.67
N CYS A 51 7.18 5.40 0.95
CA CYS A 51 8.38 5.64 0.14
C CYS A 51 9.58 5.98 1.02
N GLU A 52 10.78 5.73 0.49
CA GLU A 52 12.04 6.02 1.17
C GLU A 52 12.14 7.49 1.62
N LYS A 53 11.74 8.43 0.75
CA LYS A 53 11.80 9.87 1.05
C LYS A 53 10.95 10.25 2.27
N CYS A 54 9.70 9.80 2.32
CA CYS A 54 8.82 10.08 3.45
C CYS A 54 9.31 9.42 4.75
N ARG A 55 9.93 8.24 4.66
CA ARG A 55 10.56 7.59 5.81
C ARG A 55 11.76 8.37 6.33
N THR A 56 12.66 8.78 5.46
CA THR A 56 13.86 9.56 5.83
C THR A 56 13.50 10.94 6.38
N GLN A 57 12.42 11.53 5.87
CA GLN A 57 11.91 12.83 6.32
C GLN A 57 11.02 12.74 7.57
N GLY A 58 10.61 11.54 8.00
CA GLY A 58 9.64 11.37 9.10
C GLY A 58 8.27 11.99 8.80
N SER A 59 7.87 12.03 7.52
CA SER A 59 6.56 12.57 7.13
C SER A 59 5.46 11.72 7.74
N THR A 60 4.46 12.31 8.39
CA THR A 60 3.39 11.54 9.00
C THR A 60 2.56 10.77 7.97
N TYR A 61 1.97 9.65 8.38
CA TYR A 61 0.96 8.91 7.62
C TYR A 61 -0.29 8.75 8.47
N LYS A 62 -1.45 8.72 7.82
CA LYS A 62 -2.73 8.46 8.47
C LYS A 62 -3.31 7.15 7.96
N CYS A 63 -3.71 6.28 8.88
CA CYS A 63 -4.47 5.09 8.53
C CYS A 63 -5.93 5.48 8.20
N PRO A 64 -6.45 5.17 6.99
CA PRO A 64 -7.83 5.51 6.64
C PRO A 64 -8.88 4.66 7.38
N ASN A 65 -8.47 3.53 7.98
CA ASN A 65 -9.38 2.64 8.70
C ASN A 65 -9.61 3.08 10.15
N CYS A 66 -8.54 3.36 10.90
CA CYS A 66 -8.62 3.70 12.34
C CYS A 66 -8.19 5.12 12.68
N GLY A 67 -7.75 5.91 11.70
CA GLY A 67 -7.31 7.29 11.92
C GLY A 67 -5.95 7.44 12.60
N PHE A 68 -5.24 6.34 12.89
CA PHE A 68 -3.92 6.36 13.52
C PHE A 68 -2.93 7.18 12.68
N GLU A 69 -2.26 8.13 13.33
CA GLU A 69 -1.21 8.94 12.74
C GLU A 69 0.16 8.55 13.30
N GLY A 70 1.05 8.13 12.41
CA GLY A 70 2.41 7.71 12.76
C GLY A 70 3.46 8.41 11.90
N PRO A 71 4.74 8.37 12.29
CA PRO A 71 5.84 8.95 11.53
C PRO A 71 6.23 8.15 10.28
#